data_AF-A0A024WZ87-F1
#
_entry.id   AF-A0A024WZ87-F1
#
_cell.length_a   1.000
_cell.length_b   1.000
_cell.length_c   1.000
_cell.angle_alpha   90.00
_cell.angle_beta   90.00
_cell.angle_gamma   90.00
#
_symmetry.space_group_name_H-M   'P 1'
#
loop_
_entity.id
_entity.type
_entity.pdbx_description
1 polymer ?
#
loop_
_entity_poly.entity_id
_entity_poly.type
_entity_poly.pdbx_seq_one_letter_code
_entity_poly.pdbx_strand_id
1 'polypeptide(L)'
;MAILIKDNVPSLVELSVQDFIKLGIHGVYTTMKTVMSPEYIFNFSLHMNNLHKYCTNYLKVQENDTNREHISKILKYLTVEDIYKNSSKNIKTGFEYLNNLQNDLKNKHFSDNSNYMVMITLTWDMNSTVDTLEKYYSILCYIKCLPKHQDHVQIDMMCGERKTPNIKYADVFEVRDKFLKLKNENSHEVVLFNESNQITEGLSCNFFCFLNNTLYTAKDELVLKGTIREQIINLCERENIKLKKDFIDIKDIHKFEFSFICSTTRNILPIRKIILFTENRKEPYEMNVNHPILLKLQDKLNQDIENKKEKYETYI
;
A
#
# COMPACT_ATOMS: atom_id res chain seq x y z
N MET A 1 -13.79 -5.48 12.35
CA MET A 1 -13.82 -4.17 13.03
C MET A 1 -12.51 -3.44 12.80
N ALA A 2 -12.52 -2.12 12.90
CA ALA A 2 -11.36 -1.23 12.87
C ALA A 2 -11.63 0.00 13.75
N ILE A 3 -10.58 0.74 14.08
CA ILE A 3 -10.68 2.03 14.76
C ILE A 3 -10.51 3.12 13.71
N LEU A 4 -11.52 3.97 13.56
CA LEU A 4 -11.49 5.17 12.73
C LEU A 4 -11.30 6.38 13.64
N ILE A 5 -10.29 7.19 13.35
CA ILE A 5 -10.02 8.45 14.03
C ILE A 5 -10.24 9.56 13.02
N LYS A 6 -11.20 10.43 13.31
CA LYS A 6 -11.42 11.68 12.58
C LYS A 6 -11.08 12.82 13.52
N ASP A 7 -10.03 13.56 13.18
CA ASP A 7 -9.66 14.78 13.91
C ASP A 7 -9.47 14.58 15.43
N ASN A 8 -8.77 13.50 15.80
CA ASN A 8 -8.53 13.04 17.17
C ASN A 8 -9.75 12.50 17.92
N VAL A 9 -10.86 12.22 17.23
CA VAL A 9 -12.02 11.54 17.80
C VAL A 9 -12.03 10.09 17.33
N PRO A 10 -11.69 9.12 18.19
CA PRO A 10 -11.69 7.70 17.84
C PRO A 10 -13.11 7.12 17.91
N SER A 11 -13.39 6.20 17.00
CA SER A 11 -14.64 5.45 16.94
C SER A 11 -14.38 4.05 16.42
N LEU A 12 -15.22 3.12 16.86
CA LEU A 12 -15.16 1.73 16.43
C LEU A 12 -16.10 1.52 15.23
N VAL A 13 -15.60 0.95 14.14
CA VAL A 13 -16.34 0.88 12.88
C VAL A 13 -16.26 -0.50 12.20
N GLU A 14 -17.31 -0.85 11.48
CA GLU A 14 -17.36 -1.96 10.52
C GLU A 14 -17.11 -1.46 9.10
N LEU A 15 -16.06 -0.66 8.92
CA LEU A 15 -15.69 -0.08 7.64
C LEU A 15 -14.64 -0.95 6.94
N SER A 16 -14.87 -1.28 5.66
CA SER A 16 -13.88 -1.99 4.84
C SER A 16 -12.70 -1.07 4.51
N VAL A 17 -11.56 -1.67 4.12
CA VAL A 17 -10.39 -0.90 3.67
C VAL A 17 -10.71 -0.06 2.42
N GLN A 18 -11.50 -0.63 1.51
CA GLN A 18 -11.92 0.03 0.28
C GLN A 18 -12.82 1.23 0.59
N ASP A 19 -13.78 1.05 1.50
CA ASP A 19 -14.69 2.14 1.88
C ASP A 19 -13.99 3.24 2.66
N PHE A 20 -13.02 2.89 3.52
CA PHE A 20 -12.16 3.89 4.16
C PHE A 20 -11.38 4.73 3.14
N ILE A 21 -10.77 4.10 2.13
CA ILE A 21 -10.06 4.83 1.08
C ILE A 21 -11.03 5.76 0.34
N LYS A 22 -12.25 5.32 0.05
CA LYS A 22 -13.29 6.14 -0.62
C LYS A 22 -13.73 7.36 0.19
N LEU A 23 -13.54 7.38 1.51
CA LEU A 23 -13.77 8.59 2.31
C LEU A 23 -12.78 9.70 1.94
N GLY A 24 -11.57 9.33 1.52
CA GLY A 24 -10.51 10.23 1.14
C GLY A 24 -10.78 11.02 -0.14
N ILE A 25 -10.01 12.09 -0.35
CA ILE A 25 -9.96 12.85 -1.61
C ILE A 25 -9.67 11.91 -2.77
N HIS A 26 -10.71 11.52 -3.51
CA HIS A 26 -10.58 10.51 -4.58
C HIS A 26 -9.73 9.31 -4.12
N GLY A 27 -9.89 9.00 -2.84
CA GLY A 27 -9.08 8.12 -2.01
C GLY A 27 -7.58 8.14 -2.22
N VAL A 28 -6.91 9.30 -2.23
CA VAL A 28 -5.46 9.40 -1.99
C VAL A 28 -5.14 8.98 -0.56
N TYR A 29 -4.23 8.02 -0.39
CA TYR A 29 -3.94 7.46 0.93
C TYR A 29 -2.52 6.94 1.05
N THR A 30 -2.09 6.73 2.30
CA THR A 30 -0.91 5.93 2.63
C THR A 30 -1.31 4.73 3.49
N THR A 31 -0.56 3.64 3.38
CA THR A 31 -0.71 2.45 4.22
C THR A 31 0.62 2.12 4.82
N MET A 32 0.61 1.97 6.13
CA MET A 32 1.73 1.69 7.00
C MET A 32 1.42 0.44 7.82
N LYS A 33 2.43 -0.04 8.54
CA LYS A 33 2.24 -1.03 9.59
C LYS A 33 3.09 -0.72 10.79
N THR A 34 2.63 -1.15 11.96
CA THR A 34 3.46 -1.18 13.15
C THR A 34 4.53 -2.25 13.02
N VAL A 35 5.61 -2.12 13.78
CA VAL A 35 6.68 -3.12 13.88
C VAL A 35 7.15 -3.20 15.32
N MET A 36 7.35 -4.41 15.84
CA MET A 36 7.79 -4.71 17.22
C MET A 36 6.77 -4.33 18.30
N SER A 37 6.24 -3.09 18.30
CA SER A 37 5.17 -2.66 19.17
C SER A 37 4.31 -1.59 18.48
N PRO A 38 3.11 -1.27 19.03
CA PRO A 38 2.25 -0.23 18.49
C PRO A 38 2.91 1.16 18.40
N GLU A 39 3.95 1.44 19.19
CA GLU A 39 4.66 2.73 19.22
C GLU A 39 5.51 3.01 17.98
N TYR A 40 5.89 1.97 17.22
CA TYR A 40 6.78 2.11 16.09
C TYR A 40 6.10 1.75 14.78
N ILE A 41 6.29 2.63 13.78
CA ILE A 41 5.83 2.41 12.42
C ILE A 41 7.04 2.26 11.50
N PHE A 42 6.99 1.30 10.60
CA PHE A 42 8.01 1.13 9.56
C PHE A 42 8.04 2.35 8.63
N ASN A 43 9.19 3.01 8.51
CA ASN A 43 9.42 4.13 7.58
C ASN A 43 8.37 5.25 7.71
N PHE A 44 7.97 5.59 8.94
CA PHE A 44 6.91 6.58 9.20
C PHE A 44 7.13 7.89 8.43
N SER A 45 8.36 8.42 8.47
CA SER A 45 8.71 9.66 7.78
C SER A 45 8.50 9.60 6.27
N LEU A 46 8.92 8.52 5.64
CA LEU A 46 8.73 8.32 4.20
C LEU A 46 7.23 8.30 3.85
N HIS A 47 6.40 7.68 4.69
CA HIS A 47 4.96 7.61 4.47
C HIS A 47 4.27 8.97 4.60
N MET A 48 4.69 9.83 5.54
CA MET A 48 4.14 11.18 5.69
C MET A 48 4.53 12.09 4.52
N ASN A 49 5.81 12.04 4.10
CA ASN A 49 6.29 12.78 2.93
C ASN A 49 5.56 12.36 1.65
N ASN A 50 5.35 11.05 1.46
CA ASN A 50 4.59 10.54 0.32
C ASN A 50 3.12 11.00 0.36
N LEU A 51 2.46 10.94 1.51
CA LEU A 51 1.08 11.41 1.65
C LEU A 51 0.95 12.89 1.30
N HIS A 52 1.82 13.75 1.84
CA HIS A 52 1.88 15.17 1.49
C HIS A 52 2.04 15.39 -0.01
N LYS A 53 3.02 14.70 -0.62
CA LYS A 53 3.30 14.79 -2.06
C LYS A 53 2.09 14.37 -2.90
N TYR A 54 1.43 13.26 -2.55
CA TYR A 54 0.28 12.77 -3.29
C TYR A 54 -0.90 13.74 -3.18
N CYS A 55 -1.23 14.23 -1.98
CA CYS A 55 -2.31 15.19 -1.78
C CYS A 55 -2.03 16.52 -2.50
N THR A 56 -0.80 17.04 -2.40
CA THR A 56 -0.39 18.30 -3.07
C THR A 56 -0.50 18.19 -4.59
N ASN A 57 0.05 17.12 -5.17
CA ASN A 57 -0.01 16.92 -6.62
C ASN A 57 -1.45 16.74 -7.09
N TYR A 58 -2.27 16.02 -6.32
CA TYR A 58 -3.67 15.81 -6.65
C TYR A 58 -4.45 17.13 -6.64
N LEU A 59 -4.31 17.95 -5.59
CA LEU A 59 -4.94 19.28 -5.49
C LEU A 59 -4.64 20.15 -6.71
N LYS A 60 -3.37 20.22 -7.12
CA LYS A 60 -2.94 21.02 -8.26
C LYS A 60 -3.57 20.58 -9.58
N VAL A 61 -3.81 19.28 -9.75
CA VAL A 61 -4.48 18.74 -10.95
C VAL A 61 -5.98 19.08 -10.97
N GLN A 62 -6.60 19.28 -9.81
CA GLN A 62 -8.02 19.64 -9.71
C GLN A 62 -8.28 21.15 -9.84
N GLU A 63 -7.22 21.97 -9.95
CA GLU A 63 -7.33 23.42 -10.03
C GLU A 63 -8.00 23.87 -11.33
N ASN A 64 -9.01 24.71 -11.20
CA ASN A 64 -9.70 25.42 -12.27
C ASN A 64 -10.12 26.82 -11.81
N ASP A 65 -10.66 27.63 -12.72
CA ASP A 65 -10.95 29.04 -12.45
C ASP A 65 -11.98 29.24 -11.33
N THR A 66 -12.84 28.26 -11.05
CA THR A 66 -13.88 28.35 -10.01
C THR A 66 -13.41 27.95 -8.60
N ASN A 67 -12.34 27.15 -8.48
CA ASN A 67 -11.87 26.61 -7.21
C ASN A 67 -10.42 26.99 -6.84
N ARG A 68 -9.74 27.77 -7.69
CA ARG A 68 -8.33 28.17 -7.51
C ARG A 68 -8.04 28.77 -6.15
N GLU A 69 -8.85 29.72 -5.69
CA GLU A 69 -8.63 30.38 -4.40
C GLU A 69 -8.74 29.39 -3.23
N HIS A 70 -9.73 28.50 -3.28
CA HIS A 70 -9.94 27.49 -2.26
C HIS A 70 -8.80 26.45 -2.22
N ILE A 71 -8.34 25.98 -3.39
CA ILE A 71 -7.18 25.08 -3.48
C ILE A 71 -5.92 25.78 -2.97
N SER A 72 -5.71 27.04 -3.31
CA SER A 72 -4.58 27.83 -2.81
C SER A 72 -4.60 27.94 -1.28
N LYS A 73 -5.79 28.16 -0.68
CA LYS A 73 -5.97 28.13 0.78
C LYS A 73 -5.62 26.74 1.34
N ILE A 74 -6.17 25.64 0.83
CA ILE A 74 -5.83 24.28 1.31
C ILE A 74 -4.32 24.03 1.23
N LEU A 75 -3.69 24.30 0.09
CA LEU A 75 -2.25 24.09 -0.13
C LEU A 75 -1.38 24.90 0.81
N LYS A 76 -1.82 26.10 1.21
CA LYS A 76 -1.11 26.94 2.18
C LYS A 76 -1.02 26.29 3.56
N TYR A 77 -2.06 25.56 3.99
CA TYR A 77 -2.11 24.91 5.31
C TYR A 77 -1.68 23.44 5.28
N LEU A 78 -1.78 22.78 4.12
CA LEU A 78 -1.33 21.41 3.90
C LEU A 78 0.20 21.34 3.85
N THR A 79 0.85 21.53 4.99
CA THR A 79 2.30 21.41 5.13
C THR A 79 2.69 19.98 5.51
N VAL A 80 3.94 19.61 5.22
CA VAL A 80 4.51 18.35 5.68
C VAL A 80 4.42 18.25 7.21
N GLU A 81 4.83 19.31 7.92
CA GLU A 81 4.80 19.38 9.39
C GLU A 81 3.40 19.16 9.96
N ASP A 82 2.37 19.75 9.36
CA ASP A 82 0.98 19.53 9.78
C ASP A 82 0.55 18.07 9.59
N ILE A 83 0.90 17.47 8.45
CA ILE A 83 0.63 16.04 8.19
C ILE A 83 1.30 15.18 9.26
N TYR A 84 2.57 15.42 9.57
CA TYR A 84 3.27 14.68 10.62
C TYR A 84 2.55 14.82 11.97
N LYS A 85 2.32 16.05 12.41
CA LYS A 85 1.72 16.34 13.72
C LYS A 85 0.34 15.71 13.89
N ASN A 86 -0.56 15.97 12.95
CA ASN A 86 -1.94 15.50 13.04
C ASN A 86 -2.06 13.99 12.80
N SER A 87 -1.23 13.41 11.93
CA SER A 87 -1.16 11.96 11.75
C SER A 87 -0.68 11.27 13.02
N SER A 88 0.40 11.76 13.62
CA SER A 88 0.95 11.21 14.86
C SER A 88 -0.05 11.29 16.01
N LYS A 89 -0.74 12.42 16.16
CA LYS A 89 -1.79 12.59 17.17
C LYS A 89 -2.96 11.62 16.96
N ASN A 90 -3.44 11.48 15.72
CA ASN A 90 -4.50 10.53 15.38
C ASN A 90 -4.08 9.06 15.66
N ILE A 91 -2.85 8.68 15.32
CA ILE A 91 -2.31 7.35 15.59
C ILE A 91 -2.25 7.09 17.09
N LYS A 92 -1.68 8.04 17.86
CA LYS A 92 -1.61 7.97 19.32
C LYS A 92 -2.99 7.77 19.93
N THR A 93 -3.94 8.64 19.60
CA THR A 93 -5.33 8.54 20.07
C THR A 93 -5.97 7.21 19.70
N GLY A 94 -5.68 6.68 18.51
CA GLY A 94 -6.18 5.38 18.08
C GLY A 94 -5.68 4.22 18.94
N PHE A 95 -4.38 4.20 19.28
CA PHE A 95 -3.81 3.16 20.14
C PHE A 95 -4.16 3.34 21.63
N GLU A 96 -4.28 4.57 22.11
CA GLU A 96 -4.83 4.85 23.45
C GLU A 96 -6.28 4.36 23.57
N TYR A 97 -7.10 4.62 22.55
CA TYR A 97 -8.46 4.11 22.48
C TYR A 97 -8.49 2.57 22.46
N LEU A 98 -7.64 1.93 21.65
CA LEU A 98 -7.51 0.48 21.60
C LEU A 98 -7.18 -0.12 22.98
N ASN A 99 -6.24 0.50 23.70
CA ASN A 99 -5.81 0.04 25.02
C ASN A 99 -6.92 0.16 26.08
N ASN A 100 -7.83 1.12 25.90
CA ASN A 100 -8.96 1.37 26.80
C ASN A 100 -10.24 0.64 26.39
N LEU A 101 -10.24 -0.16 25.31
CA LEU A 101 -11.39 -0.98 24.94
C LEU A 101 -11.69 -2.05 25.99
N GLN A 102 -12.96 -2.37 26.18
CA GLN A 102 -13.39 -3.51 27.00
C GLN A 102 -12.74 -4.80 26.48
N ASN A 103 -12.24 -5.64 27.40
CA ASN A 103 -11.48 -6.85 27.10
C ASN A 103 -12.19 -7.77 26.08
N ASP A 104 -13.50 -7.95 26.20
CA ASP A 104 -14.26 -8.82 25.29
C ASP A 104 -14.25 -8.31 23.84
N LEU A 105 -14.44 -7.00 23.65
CA LEU A 105 -14.37 -6.37 22.32
C LEU A 105 -12.94 -6.38 21.77
N LYS A 106 -11.97 -6.08 22.63
CA LYS A 106 -10.55 -6.09 22.28
C LYS A 106 -10.13 -7.48 21.79
N ASN A 107 -10.38 -8.52 22.58
CA ASN A 107 -9.97 -9.89 22.27
C ASN A 107 -10.70 -10.49 21.06
N LYS A 108 -11.94 -10.06 20.80
CA LYS A 108 -12.72 -10.53 19.66
C LYS A 108 -12.22 -9.98 18.32
N HIS A 109 -11.67 -8.78 18.30
CA HIS A 109 -11.40 -8.05 17.04
C HIS A 109 -9.97 -7.57 16.86
N PHE A 110 -9.18 -7.54 17.94
CA PHE A 110 -7.81 -7.08 17.95
C PHE A 110 -6.88 -8.12 18.61
N SER A 111 -5.58 -8.01 18.37
CA SER A 111 -4.61 -8.97 18.92
C SER A 111 -3.30 -8.26 19.26
N ASP A 112 -2.90 -8.36 20.52
CA ASP A 112 -1.64 -7.82 21.02
C ASP A 112 -0.41 -8.53 20.40
N ASN A 113 -0.59 -9.75 19.87
CA ASN A 113 0.46 -10.53 19.21
C ASN A 113 0.55 -10.26 17.69
N SER A 114 -0.14 -9.23 17.20
CA SER A 114 -0.14 -8.87 15.78
C SER A 114 0.33 -7.44 15.59
N ASN A 115 1.05 -7.20 14.49
CA ASN A 115 1.22 -5.83 14.01
C ASN A 115 -0.13 -5.27 13.55
N TYR A 116 -0.25 -3.96 13.55
CA TYR A 116 -1.43 -3.25 13.07
C TYR A 116 -1.14 -2.63 11.72
N MET A 117 -2.11 -2.71 10.81
CA MET A 117 -2.17 -1.89 9.63
C MET A 117 -2.71 -0.51 10.02
N VAL A 118 -1.98 0.54 9.65
CA VAL A 118 -2.34 1.94 9.89
C VAL A 118 -2.48 2.62 8.54
N MET A 119 -3.63 3.20 8.26
CA MET A 119 -3.89 3.92 7.01
C MET A 119 -4.27 5.35 7.31
N ILE A 120 -3.79 6.27 6.47
CA ILE A 120 -4.13 7.69 6.58
C ILE A 120 -4.60 8.20 5.23
N THR A 121 -5.69 8.95 5.26
CA THR A 121 -6.25 9.68 4.13
C THR A 121 -6.68 11.08 4.58
N LEU A 122 -6.83 11.99 3.63
CA LEU A 122 -7.33 13.34 3.89
C LEU A 122 -8.70 13.53 3.24
N THR A 123 -9.49 14.47 3.77
CA THR A 123 -10.76 14.92 3.18
C THR A 123 -10.83 16.44 3.25
N TRP A 124 -11.35 17.11 2.23
CA TRP A 124 -11.68 18.53 2.26
C TRP A 124 -13.06 18.76 1.66
N ASP A 125 -13.68 19.88 2.00
CA ASP A 125 -14.97 20.29 1.45
C ASP A 125 -14.78 21.50 0.53
N MET A 126 -14.77 21.24 -0.78
CA MET A 126 -14.66 22.29 -1.82
C MET A 126 -15.90 23.19 -1.89
N ASN A 127 -17.04 22.74 -1.33
CA ASN A 127 -18.31 23.43 -1.40
C ASN A 127 -18.61 24.25 -0.14
N SER A 128 -17.72 24.20 0.87
CA SER A 128 -17.91 25.01 2.06
C SER A 128 -17.79 26.49 1.71
N THR A 129 -18.93 27.18 1.69
CA THR A 129 -19.04 28.64 1.53
C THR A 129 -18.78 29.38 2.84
N VAL A 130 -18.49 28.66 3.92
CA VAL A 130 -18.30 29.22 5.25
C VAL A 130 -16.81 29.38 5.51
N ASP A 131 -16.31 30.61 5.42
CA ASP A 131 -14.92 30.99 5.75
C ASP A 131 -14.63 30.90 7.27
N THR A 132 -15.50 30.23 8.04
CA THR A 132 -15.33 29.99 9.49
C THR A 132 -14.57 28.69 9.80
N LEU A 133 -14.19 27.90 8.80
CA LEU A 133 -13.40 26.70 9.04
C LEU A 133 -11.96 27.12 9.33
N GLU A 134 -11.59 27.13 10.61
CA GLU A 134 -10.19 27.04 11.07
C GLU A 134 -9.46 25.79 10.53
N LYS A 135 -10.15 24.93 9.75
CA LYS A 135 -9.69 23.63 9.29
C LYS A 135 -10.11 23.35 7.84
N TYR A 136 -9.18 23.53 6.91
CA TYR A 136 -9.38 23.36 5.46
C TYR A 136 -9.43 21.90 4.98
N TYR A 137 -8.99 20.96 5.81
CA TYR A 137 -9.07 19.52 5.56
C TYR A 137 -9.09 18.76 6.89
N SER A 138 -9.63 17.54 6.87
CA SER A 138 -9.54 16.57 7.97
C SER A 138 -8.55 15.48 7.61
N ILE A 139 -7.80 15.02 8.61
CA ILE A 139 -6.98 13.81 8.51
C ILE A 139 -7.75 12.67 9.16
N LEU A 140 -8.00 11.62 8.37
CA LEU A 140 -8.60 10.38 8.84
C LEU A 140 -7.52 9.32 9.03
N CYS A 141 -7.55 8.64 10.17
CA CYS A 141 -6.68 7.50 10.46
C CYS A 141 -7.53 6.24 10.67
N TYR A 142 -7.06 5.12 10.13
CA TYR A 142 -7.71 3.83 10.22
C TYR A 142 -6.72 2.79 10.73
N ILE A 143 -7.04 2.19 11.87
CA ILE A 143 -6.21 1.18 12.54
C ILE A 143 -6.96 -0.14 12.58
N LYS A 144 -6.31 -1.20 12.07
CA LYS A 144 -6.85 -2.56 12.06
C LYS A 144 -5.71 -3.55 12.27
N CYS A 145 -5.98 -4.73 12.83
CA CYS A 145 -4.98 -5.80 12.83
C CYS A 145 -4.46 -6.05 11.43
N LEU A 146 -3.15 -6.17 11.30
CA LEU A 146 -2.54 -6.54 10.05
C LEU A 146 -3.05 -7.94 9.66
N PRO A 147 -3.64 -8.10 8.46
CA PRO A 147 -4.11 -9.40 8.03
C PRO A 147 -2.96 -10.40 8.02
N LYS A 148 -3.20 -11.60 8.56
CA LYS A 148 -2.28 -12.72 8.38
C LYS A 148 -2.40 -13.21 6.94
N HIS A 149 -1.25 -13.52 6.35
CA HIS A 149 -1.16 -14.13 5.03
C HIS A 149 -0.60 -15.54 5.17
N GLN A 150 -0.92 -16.41 4.22
CA GLN A 150 -0.25 -17.69 4.07
C GLN A 150 1.23 -17.45 3.72
N ASP A 151 2.09 -18.46 3.89
CA ASP A 151 3.52 -18.36 3.59
C ASP A 151 3.80 -18.15 2.09
N HIS A 152 2.82 -18.48 1.25
CA HIS A 152 2.84 -18.27 -0.19
C HIS A 152 1.44 -18.05 -0.74
N VAL A 153 1.33 -17.53 -1.96
CA VAL A 153 0.05 -17.26 -2.62
C VAL A 153 -0.08 -17.93 -3.98
N GLN A 154 -1.33 -18.13 -4.38
CA GLN A 154 -1.71 -18.23 -5.79
C GLN A 154 -2.11 -16.84 -6.30
N ILE A 155 -1.71 -16.49 -7.52
CA ILE A 155 -2.13 -15.26 -8.20
C ILE A 155 -2.74 -15.56 -9.56
N ASP A 156 -3.55 -14.65 -10.06
CA ASP A 156 -3.94 -14.61 -11.47
C ASP A 156 -3.12 -13.55 -12.18
N MET A 157 -2.71 -13.81 -13.43
CA MET A 157 -2.15 -12.81 -14.33
C MET A 157 -3.14 -12.48 -15.44
N MET A 158 -3.48 -11.20 -15.61
CA MET A 158 -4.52 -10.75 -16.55
C MET A 158 -4.06 -9.53 -17.36
N CYS A 159 -4.53 -9.41 -18.60
CA CYS A 159 -4.23 -8.26 -19.45
C CYS A 159 -4.97 -7.01 -18.93
N GLY A 160 -4.22 -5.93 -18.66
CA GLY A 160 -4.73 -4.64 -18.22
C GLY A 160 -3.62 -3.71 -17.73
N GLU A 161 -3.98 -2.44 -17.51
CA GLU A 161 -3.07 -1.42 -17.00
C GLU A 161 -3.78 -0.40 -16.11
N ARG A 162 -3.01 0.27 -15.25
CA ARG A 162 -3.49 1.40 -14.46
C ARG A 162 -3.27 2.69 -15.23
N LYS A 163 -4.25 3.59 -15.22
CA LYS A 163 -4.15 4.91 -15.88
C LYS A 163 -3.01 5.78 -15.35
N THR A 164 -2.84 5.85 -14.02
CA THR A 164 -1.75 6.59 -13.37
C THR A 164 -1.08 5.73 -12.29
N PRO A 165 -0.13 4.86 -12.68
CA PRO A 165 0.42 3.84 -11.77
C PRO A 165 1.23 4.45 -10.61
N ASN A 166 1.81 5.63 -10.80
CA ASN A 166 2.71 6.27 -9.82
C ASN A 166 2.01 6.95 -8.62
N ILE A 167 0.68 6.96 -8.58
CA ILE A 167 -0.10 7.55 -7.47
C ILE A 167 -0.84 6.43 -6.74
N LYS A 168 -0.91 6.50 -5.41
CA LYS A 168 -1.69 5.58 -4.59
C LYS A 168 -3.06 6.21 -4.28
N TYR A 169 -4.07 5.89 -5.10
CA TYR A 169 -5.38 6.53 -5.02
C TYR A 169 -6.54 5.61 -5.47
N ALA A 170 -7.80 6.08 -5.37
CA ALA A 170 -9.00 5.27 -5.51
C ALA A 170 -9.37 4.83 -6.93
N ASP A 171 -8.90 5.45 -8.03
CA ASP A 171 -9.29 5.00 -9.39
C ASP A 171 -8.73 3.61 -9.73
N VAL A 172 -7.87 3.06 -8.87
CA VAL A 172 -7.55 1.63 -8.89
C VAL A 172 -8.81 0.78 -8.72
N PHE A 173 -9.87 1.28 -8.08
CA PHE A 173 -11.07 0.50 -7.78
C PHE A 173 -11.89 0.10 -9.00
N GLU A 174 -12.05 0.92 -10.03
CA GLU A 174 -12.80 0.48 -11.22
C GLU A 174 -12.11 -0.69 -11.93
N VAL A 175 -10.79 -0.56 -12.12
CA VAL A 175 -9.93 -1.59 -12.70
C VAL A 175 -9.88 -2.82 -11.78
N ARG A 176 -9.73 -2.60 -10.48
CA ARG A 176 -9.66 -3.64 -9.45
C ARG A 176 -10.97 -4.41 -9.35
N ASP A 177 -12.11 -3.75 -9.28
CA ASP A 177 -13.42 -4.40 -9.14
C ASP A 177 -13.74 -5.24 -10.38
N LYS A 178 -13.36 -4.78 -11.58
CA LYS A 178 -13.43 -5.58 -12.82
C LYS A 178 -12.63 -6.88 -12.67
N PHE A 179 -11.35 -6.78 -12.29
CA PHE A 179 -10.47 -7.95 -12.21
C PHE A 179 -10.78 -8.85 -11.02
N LEU A 180 -11.20 -8.31 -9.88
CA LEU A 180 -11.60 -9.09 -8.70
C LEU A 180 -12.82 -9.96 -8.98
N LYS A 181 -13.77 -9.50 -9.83
CA LYS A 181 -14.91 -10.31 -10.28
C LYS A 181 -14.50 -11.46 -11.20
N LEU A 182 -13.40 -11.32 -11.94
CA LEU A 182 -12.87 -12.34 -12.86
C LEU A 182 -11.88 -13.31 -12.19
N LYS A 183 -11.28 -12.87 -11.09
CA LYS A 183 -10.28 -13.59 -10.31
C LYS A 183 -10.82 -14.96 -9.89
N ASN A 184 -10.00 -16.00 -10.02
CA ASN A 184 -10.30 -17.30 -9.46
C ASN A 184 -10.49 -17.19 -7.93
N GLU A 185 -11.38 -18.00 -7.38
CA GLU A 185 -11.71 -17.99 -5.95
C GLU A 185 -10.47 -18.16 -5.07
N ASN A 186 -9.59 -19.11 -5.43
CA ASN A 186 -8.36 -19.44 -4.70
C ASN A 186 -7.19 -18.47 -4.93
N SER A 187 -7.31 -17.53 -5.88
CA SER A 187 -6.24 -16.57 -6.13
C SER A 187 -6.29 -15.44 -5.12
N HIS A 188 -5.14 -14.98 -4.63
CA HIS A 188 -5.06 -14.00 -3.55
C HIS A 188 -4.86 -12.57 -4.07
N GLU A 189 -4.44 -12.44 -5.33
CA GLU A 189 -4.13 -11.18 -5.99
C GLU A 189 -4.24 -11.36 -7.51
N VAL A 190 -4.44 -10.26 -8.23
CA VAL A 190 -4.28 -10.21 -9.68
C VAL A 190 -3.06 -9.36 -10.01
N VAL A 191 -2.14 -9.90 -10.82
CA VAL A 191 -0.99 -9.20 -11.40
C VAL A 191 -1.30 -8.86 -12.86
N LEU A 192 -1.02 -7.63 -13.25
CA LEU A 192 -1.37 -7.11 -14.57
C LEU A 192 -0.20 -7.21 -15.54
N PHE A 193 -0.51 -7.48 -16.81
CA PHE A 193 0.40 -7.24 -17.93
C PHE A 193 -0.30 -6.38 -18.98
N ASN A 194 0.41 -5.51 -19.68
CA ASN A 194 -0.20 -4.62 -20.68
C ASN A 194 -0.32 -5.28 -22.07
N GLU A 195 -0.91 -4.57 -23.02
CA GLU A 195 -1.08 -5.01 -24.42
C GLU A 195 0.25 -5.30 -25.14
N SER A 196 1.36 -4.76 -24.65
CA SER A 196 2.71 -5.06 -25.12
C SER A 196 3.33 -6.27 -24.40
N ASN A 197 2.53 -7.09 -23.73
CA ASN A 197 2.94 -8.28 -22.97
C ASN A 197 3.89 -7.99 -21.79
N GLN A 198 3.96 -6.74 -21.33
CA GLN A 198 4.83 -6.33 -20.22
C GLN A 198 4.16 -6.54 -18.89
N ILE A 199 4.71 -7.41 -18.03
CA ILE A 199 4.25 -7.55 -16.65
C ILE A 199 4.55 -6.26 -15.88
N THR A 200 3.56 -5.74 -15.17
CA THR A 200 3.68 -4.47 -14.42
C THR A 200 3.61 -4.72 -12.91
N GLU A 201 2.43 -4.58 -12.31
CA GLU A 201 2.18 -4.72 -10.89
C GLU A 201 0.83 -5.40 -10.63
N GLY A 202 0.58 -5.78 -9.39
CA GLY A 202 -0.73 -6.25 -8.96
C GLY A 202 -1.66 -5.14 -8.51
N LEU A 203 -2.93 -5.48 -8.27
CA LEU A 203 -3.97 -4.51 -7.86
C LEU A 203 -3.65 -3.80 -6.53
N SER A 204 -2.74 -4.34 -5.72
CA SER A 204 -2.28 -3.74 -4.47
C SER A 204 -0.82 -4.04 -4.09
N CYS A 205 0.03 -4.45 -5.03
CA CYS A 205 1.43 -4.83 -4.78
C CYS A 205 2.29 -4.64 -6.01
N ASN A 206 3.60 -4.54 -5.80
CA ASN A 206 4.57 -4.72 -6.89
C ASN A 206 4.88 -6.21 -7.12
N PHE A 207 5.33 -6.55 -8.32
CA PHE A 207 5.71 -7.90 -8.73
C PHE A 207 7.21 -8.00 -8.99
N PHE A 208 7.77 -9.16 -8.69
CA PHE A 208 9.14 -9.55 -9.00
C PHE A 208 9.19 -10.99 -9.51
N CYS A 209 10.08 -11.25 -10.46
CA CYS A 209 10.44 -12.60 -10.89
C CYS A 209 11.95 -12.76 -10.97
N PHE A 210 12.43 -13.98 -10.77
CA PHE A 210 13.84 -14.32 -10.91
C PHE A 210 13.99 -15.31 -12.06
N LEU A 211 14.88 -14.96 -12.99
CA LEU A 211 15.27 -15.82 -14.11
C LEU A 211 16.69 -15.50 -14.54
N ASN A 212 17.42 -16.51 -15.03
CA ASN A 212 18.78 -16.34 -15.54
C ASN A 212 19.72 -15.62 -14.56
N ASN A 213 19.67 -16.02 -13.29
CA ASN A 213 20.48 -15.43 -12.21
C ASN A 213 20.31 -13.90 -12.05
N THR A 214 19.12 -13.38 -12.34
CA THR A 214 18.79 -11.94 -12.21
C THR A 214 17.36 -11.78 -11.70
N LEU A 215 17.18 -10.90 -10.73
CA LEU A 215 15.87 -10.49 -10.23
C LEU A 215 15.33 -9.33 -11.08
N TYR A 216 14.10 -9.44 -11.55
CA TYR A 216 13.44 -8.43 -12.37
C TYR A 216 12.24 -7.83 -11.65
N THR A 217 12.02 -6.54 -11.87
CA THR A 217 10.76 -5.85 -11.57
C THR A 217 10.50 -4.81 -12.65
N ALA A 218 9.24 -4.44 -12.85
CA ALA A 218 8.85 -3.47 -13.86
C ALA A 218 9.53 -2.10 -13.63
N LYS A 219 9.68 -1.34 -14.71
CA LYS A 219 10.24 0.02 -14.68
C LYS A 219 9.35 0.98 -13.87
N ASP A 220 9.98 2.01 -13.32
CA ASP A 220 9.36 2.94 -12.38
C ASP A 220 8.14 3.68 -12.97
N GLU A 221 8.18 3.99 -14.26
CA GLU A 221 7.11 4.67 -15.00
C GLU A 221 5.85 3.82 -15.17
N LEU A 222 5.94 2.49 -15.04
CA LEU A 222 4.82 1.57 -15.24
C LEU A 222 4.12 1.15 -13.95
N VAL A 223 4.69 1.46 -12.78
CA VAL A 223 4.21 0.92 -11.49
C VAL A 223 4.21 1.94 -10.36
N LEU A 224 3.53 1.64 -9.27
CA LEU A 224 3.70 2.38 -8.03
C LEU A 224 5.11 2.16 -7.48
N LYS A 225 5.79 3.25 -7.11
CA LYS A 225 7.08 3.19 -6.39
C LYS A 225 6.86 2.78 -4.92
N GLY A 226 6.49 1.51 -4.72
CA GLY A 226 6.13 0.97 -3.41
C GLY A 226 7.30 0.99 -2.43
N THR A 227 7.04 1.30 -1.16
CA THR A 227 8.10 1.45 -0.15
C THR A 227 8.90 0.16 0.08
N ILE A 228 8.23 -1.00 0.03
CA ILE A 228 8.89 -2.32 0.11
C ILE A 228 9.65 -2.65 -1.17
N ARG A 229 9.12 -2.31 -2.36
CA ARG A 229 9.84 -2.47 -3.62
C ARG A 229 11.18 -1.72 -3.58
N GLU A 230 11.18 -0.47 -3.12
CA GLU A 230 12.41 0.31 -2.95
C GLU A 230 13.36 -0.31 -1.91
N GLN A 231 12.84 -0.89 -0.81
CA GLN A 231 13.70 -1.63 0.13
C GLN A 231 14.38 -2.82 -0.52
N ILE A 232 13.65 -3.59 -1.33
CA ILE A 232 14.18 -4.78 -2.01
C ILE A 232 15.24 -4.38 -3.04
N ILE A 233 15.02 -3.29 -3.78
CA ILE A 233 16.00 -2.76 -4.75
C ILE A 233 17.31 -2.39 -4.03
N ASN A 234 17.23 -1.60 -2.95
CA ASN A 234 18.40 -1.22 -2.16
C ASN A 234 19.08 -2.44 -1.51
N LEU A 235 18.28 -3.41 -1.05
CA LEU A 235 18.79 -4.66 -0.49
C LEU A 235 19.57 -5.46 -1.52
N CYS A 236 19.07 -5.57 -2.75
CA CYS A 236 19.75 -6.29 -3.82
C CYS A 236 21.12 -5.68 -4.15
N GLU A 237 21.19 -4.34 -4.21
CA GLU A 237 22.45 -3.62 -4.41
C GLU A 237 23.47 -3.94 -3.30
N ARG A 238 23.07 -3.83 -2.03
CA ARG A 238 23.95 -4.09 -0.88
C ARG A 238 24.40 -5.55 -0.76
N GLU A 239 23.53 -6.49 -1.14
CA GLU A 239 23.79 -7.93 -1.02
C GLU A 239 24.38 -8.55 -2.30
N ASN A 240 24.78 -7.72 -3.28
CA ASN A 240 25.31 -8.14 -4.58
C ASN A 240 24.38 -9.10 -5.36
N ILE A 241 23.07 -8.91 -5.24
CA ILE A 241 22.07 -9.65 -6.01
C ILE A 241 21.78 -8.85 -7.28
N LYS A 242 21.98 -9.47 -8.46
CA LYS A 242 21.70 -8.83 -9.75
C LYS A 242 20.21 -8.48 -9.83
N LEU A 243 19.91 -7.19 -9.98
CA LEU A 243 18.55 -6.69 -10.17
C LEU A 243 18.46 -5.82 -11.42
N LYS A 244 17.38 -5.99 -12.19
CA LYS A 244 17.03 -5.12 -13.31
C LYS A 244 15.63 -4.55 -13.16
N LYS A 245 15.51 -3.23 -13.26
CA LYS A 245 14.24 -2.54 -13.49
C LYS A 245 14.00 -2.50 -15.00
N ASP A 246 13.33 -3.50 -15.53
CA ASP A 246 13.17 -3.65 -16.98
C ASP A 246 11.82 -4.30 -17.35
N PHE A 247 11.55 -4.37 -18.64
CA PHE A 247 10.45 -5.14 -19.20
C PHE A 247 10.59 -6.63 -18.84
N ILE A 248 9.48 -7.23 -18.43
CA ILE A 248 9.34 -8.67 -18.21
C ILE A 248 8.26 -9.15 -19.19
N ASP A 249 8.63 -9.95 -20.19
CA ASP A 249 7.68 -10.53 -21.12
C ASP A 249 6.85 -11.62 -20.41
N ILE A 250 5.53 -11.52 -20.45
CA ILE A 250 4.66 -12.56 -19.93
C ILE A 250 4.90 -13.92 -20.59
N LYS A 251 5.38 -13.94 -21.84
CA LYS A 251 5.74 -15.16 -22.56
C LYS A 251 6.90 -15.91 -21.90
N ASP A 252 7.75 -15.22 -21.13
CA ASP A 252 8.87 -15.81 -20.41
C ASP A 252 8.48 -16.42 -19.05
N ILE A 253 7.20 -16.45 -18.68
CA ILE A 253 6.73 -17.00 -17.40
C ILE A 253 7.22 -18.43 -17.12
N HIS A 254 7.37 -19.25 -18.15
CA HIS A 254 7.87 -20.63 -18.06
C HIS A 254 9.36 -20.71 -17.68
N LYS A 255 10.10 -19.60 -17.78
CA LYS A 255 11.52 -19.49 -17.42
C LYS A 255 11.72 -18.98 -15.99
N PHE A 256 10.65 -18.58 -15.30
CA PHE A 256 10.78 -18.04 -13.95
C PHE A 256 11.17 -19.17 -12.98
N GLU A 257 12.27 -18.97 -12.28
CA GLU A 257 12.74 -19.90 -11.25
C GLU A 257 11.94 -19.69 -9.96
N PHE A 258 11.68 -18.43 -9.60
CA PHE A 258 10.72 -18.04 -8.57
C PHE A 258 10.11 -16.68 -8.87
N SER A 259 9.00 -16.37 -8.21
CA SER A 259 8.39 -15.04 -8.25
C SER A 259 7.76 -14.71 -6.90
N PHE A 260 7.58 -13.42 -6.64
CA PHE A 260 6.89 -12.94 -5.45
C PHE A 260 6.18 -11.62 -5.71
N ILE A 261 5.17 -11.33 -4.89
CA ILE A 261 4.59 -10.00 -4.79
C ILE A 261 5.08 -9.31 -3.53
N CYS A 262 5.09 -7.98 -3.52
CA CYS A 262 5.43 -7.23 -2.33
C CYS A 262 4.60 -5.97 -2.07
N SER A 263 4.37 -5.68 -0.80
CA SER A 263 3.66 -4.48 -0.32
C SER A 263 3.91 -4.26 1.16
N THR A 264 3.65 -3.06 1.68
CA THR A 264 3.84 -2.73 3.10
C THR A 264 3.17 -3.72 4.06
N THR A 265 2.00 -4.24 3.68
CA THR A 265 1.24 -5.18 4.52
C THR A 265 1.68 -6.63 4.36
N ARG A 266 2.31 -7.00 3.24
CA ARG A 266 2.68 -8.38 2.90
C ARG A 266 4.19 -8.68 2.97
N ASN A 267 5.05 -7.67 3.07
CA ASN A 267 6.50 -7.81 2.81
C ASN A 267 6.74 -8.49 1.46
N ILE A 268 7.70 -9.42 1.38
CA ILE A 268 7.85 -10.36 0.26
C ILE A 268 6.91 -11.54 0.54
N LEU A 269 5.98 -11.78 -0.38
CA LEU A 269 5.08 -12.91 -0.35
C LEU A 269 5.32 -13.80 -1.58
N PRO A 270 5.98 -14.96 -1.40
CA PRO A 270 6.26 -15.92 -2.46
C PRO A 270 4.99 -16.31 -3.23
N ILE A 271 5.11 -16.42 -4.54
CA ILE A 271 4.06 -16.97 -5.37
C ILE A 271 4.36 -18.45 -5.54
N ARG A 272 3.43 -19.33 -5.13
CA ARG A 272 3.51 -20.77 -5.37
C ARG A 272 2.95 -21.14 -6.73
N LYS A 273 1.91 -20.42 -7.17
CA LYS A 273 1.19 -20.71 -8.40
C LYS A 273 0.72 -19.44 -9.11
N ILE A 274 0.91 -19.39 -10.42
CA ILE A 274 0.39 -18.34 -11.29
C ILE A 274 -0.64 -18.97 -12.22
N ILE A 275 -1.82 -18.35 -12.33
CA ILE A 275 -2.80 -18.68 -13.37
C ILE A 275 -2.78 -17.56 -14.41
N LEU A 276 -2.22 -17.82 -15.59
CA LEU A 276 -2.19 -16.86 -16.69
C LEU A 276 -3.51 -16.91 -17.47
N PHE A 277 -4.21 -15.78 -17.55
CA PHE A 277 -5.42 -15.63 -18.34
C PHE A 277 -5.02 -15.18 -19.74
N THR A 278 -5.29 -16.03 -20.73
CA THR A 278 -5.22 -15.73 -22.15
C THR A 278 -6.63 -15.69 -22.73
N GLU A 279 -6.81 -15.21 -23.96
CA GLU A 279 -8.13 -15.10 -24.60
C GLU A 279 -8.94 -16.41 -24.56
N ASN A 280 -8.26 -17.56 -24.65
CA ASN A 280 -8.91 -18.85 -24.86
C ASN A 280 -8.69 -19.86 -23.72
N ARG A 281 -7.83 -19.57 -22.74
CA ARG A 281 -7.51 -20.52 -21.66
C ARG A 281 -6.89 -19.87 -20.42
N LYS A 282 -6.97 -20.60 -19.32
CA LYS A 282 -6.27 -20.32 -18.05
C LYS A 282 -5.12 -21.31 -17.90
N GLU A 283 -3.89 -20.82 -17.91
CA GLU A 283 -2.68 -21.65 -17.88
C GLU A 283 -2.03 -21.61 -16.49
N PRO A 284 -1.92 -22.75 -15.78
CA PRO A 284 -1.27 -22.80 -14.48
C PRO A 284 0.25 -22.96 -14.61
N TYR A 285 1.00 -22.22 -13.80
CA TYR A 285 2.45 -22.34 -13.64
C TYR A 285 2.79 -22.49 -12.16
N GLU A 286 3.54 -23.53 -11.83
CA GLU A 286 4.04 -23.77 -10.48
C GLU A 286 5.41 -23.12 -10.30
N MET A 287 5.61 -22.47 -9.16
CA MET A 287 6.81 -21.69 -8.86
C MET A 287 7.51 -22.26 -7.62
N ASN A 288 8.85 -22.12 -7.58
CA ASN A 288 9.65 -22.52 -6.42
C ASN A 288 9.58 -21.44 -5.33
N VAL A 289 9.04 -21.80 -4.16
CA VAL A 289 8.94 -20.90 -3.00
C VAL A 289 10.11 -21.06 -2.00
N ASN A 290 11.01 -22.01 -2.24
CA ASN A 290 12.13 -22.35 -1.35
C ASN A 290 13.50 -22.02 -1.98
N HIS A 291 13.53 -21.13 -2.98
CA HIS A 291 14.79 -20.75 -3.63
C HIS A 291 15.71 -20.01 -2.63
N PRO A 292 17.02 -20.35 -2.50
CA PRO A 292 17.89 -19.76 -1.49
C PRO A 292 17.97 -18.23 -1.53
N ILE A 293 17.96 -17.63 -2.73
CA ILE A 293 17.94 -16.16 -2.88
C ILE A 293 16.63 -15.57 -2.37
N LEU A 294 15.48 -16.23 -2.59
CA LEU A 294 14.19 -15.76 -2.11
C LEU A 294 14.14 -15.75 -0.58
N LEU A 295 14.58 -16.84 0.06
CA LEU A 295 14.67 -16.96 1.51
C LEU A 295 15.62 -15.90 2.09
N LYS A 296 16.80 -15.70 1.48
CA LYS A 296 17.75 -14.65 1.87
C LYS A 296 17.12 -13.26 1.79
N LEU A 297 16.37 -12.96 0.72
CA LEU A 297 15.69 -11.67 0.55
C LEU A 297 14.62 -11.47 1.63
N GLN A 298 13.83 -12.50 1.96
CA GLN A 298 12.81 -12.43 3.02
C GLN A 298 13.44 -12.13 4.38
N ASP A 299 14.48 -12.88 4.77
CA ASP A 299 15.16 -12.72 6.06
C ASP A 299 15.77 -11.33 6.20
N LYS A 300 16.53 -10.89 5.19
CA LYS A 300 17.18 -9.57 5.20
C LYS A 300 16.18 -8.42 5.17
N LEU A 301 15.10 -8.54 4.40
CA LEU A 301 14.05 -7.51 4.38
C LEU A 301 13.38 -7.37 5.74
N ASN A 302 13.13 -8.48 6.45
CA ASN A 302 12.53 -8.42 7.79
C ASN A 302 13.45 -7.69 8.78
N GLN A 303 14.76 -7.94 8.74
CA GLN A 303 15.75 -7.19 9.52
C GLN A 303 15.75 -5.70 9.18
N ASP A 304 15.74 -5.35 7.89
CA ASP A 304 15.68 -3.96 7.43
C ASP A 304 14.41 -3.23 7.92
N ILE A 305 13.27 -3.92 7.94
CA ILE A 305 12.01 -3.35 8.41
C ILE A 305 12.07 -3.00 9.89
N GLU A 306 12.64 -3.88 10.72
CA GLU A 306 12.82 -3.63 12.15
C GLU A 306 13.83 -2.49 12.40
N ASN A 307 14.90 -2.44 11.61
CA ASN A 307 15.92 -1.38 11.73
C ASN A 307 15.39 0.00 11.30
N LYS A 308 14.37 0.05 10.44
CA LYS A 308 13.72 1.29 9.97
C LYS A 308 12.41 1.60 10.70
N LYS A 309 12.28 1.11 11.92
CA LYS A 309 11.17 1.47 12.80
C LYS A 309 11.35 2.91 13.28
N GLU A 310 10.29 3.70 13.23
CA GLU A 310 10.28 5.10 13.67
C GLU A 310 9.17 5.30 14.69
N LYS A 311 9.45 6.03 15.77
CA LYS A 311 8.41 6.48 16.70
C LYS A 311 7.65 7.63 16.07
N TYR A 312 6.33 7.52 15.95
CA TYR A 312 5.50 8.62 15.45
C TYR A 312 5.32 9.74 16.49
N GLU A 313 5.49 9.44 17.78
CA GLU A 313 5.28 10.42 18.87
C GLU A 313 6.30 11.55 18.90
N THR A 314 7.43 11.44 18.20
CA THR A 314 8.44 12.50 18.11
C THR A 314 7.94 13.76 17.40
N TYR A 315 6.74 13.73 16.83
CA TYR A 315 6.13 14.80 16.04
C TYR A 315 4.88 15.43 16.69
N ILE A 316 4.58 15.11 17.96
CA ILE A 316 3.40 15.60 18.69
C ILE A 316 3.69 16.89 19.45
#